data_AF-A0A554JUW7-F1
#
_entry.id   AF-A0A554JUW7-F1
#
_cell.length_a   1.000
_cell.length_b   1.000
_cell.length_c   1.000
_cell.angle_alpha   90.00
_cell.angle_beta   90.00
_cell.angle_gamma   90.00
#
_symmetry.space_group_name_H-M   'P 1'
#
loop_
_entity.id
_entity.type
_entity.pdbx_description
1 polymer ?
#
loop_
_entity_poly.entity_id
_entity_poly.type
_entity_poly.pdbx_seq_one_letter_code
_entity_poly.pdbx_strand_id
1 'polypeptide(L)'
;MNAKVLKTVRGTIKKAIYYLGSLAPYELTEELLYPPRTDLSRVGTTFPALASLLKVGETIRKTDDLIDEVLLKKNPIPVRKIKETIGQLRKSARHFGEIADLFDAELELQTKELKQGAAAERIRDLIEIRPSDYFLLTKILLREYPSALARSDRRHAWVFFSQFQRLRDLLDDIMSIEEDLIKGAYNSIVIGKRYGLRPDFFEDVVEGKFEALEDALVRIREHPYRQLLRYTIRFWRDEYQILFRPLLQNDFVDLGEFKKIYFMFKQI
;
A
#
# COMPACT_ATOMS: atom_id res chain seq x y z
N MET A 1 6.94 -2.97 -19.45
CA MET A 1 7.45 -3.30 -18.11
C MET A 1 8.23 -2.12 -17.51
N ASN A 2 9.33 -1.66 -18.13
CA ASN A 2 10.19 -0.59 -17.60
C ASN A 2 9.46 0.73 -17.27
N ALA A 3 8.56 1.21 -18.15
CA ALA A 3 7.82 2.45 -17.89
C ALA A 3 6.91 2.40 -16.65
N LYS A 4 6.28 1.24 -16.35
CA LYS A 4 5.45 1.07 -15.15
C LYS A 4 6.31 1.07 -13.88
N VAL A 5 7.42 0.32 -13.89
CA VAL A 5 8.39 0.27 -12.77
C VAL A 5 8.96 1.66 -12.48
N LEU A 6 9.32 2.42 -13.53
CA LEU A 6 9.82 3.79 -13.40
C LEU A 6 8.76 4.74 -12.81
N LYS A 7 7.49 4.61 -13.21
CA LYS A 7 6.37 5.38 -12.64
C LYS A 7 6.21 5.10 -11.14
N THR A 8 6.28 3.83 -10.73
CA THR A 8 6.21 3.42 -9.32
C THR A 8 7.38 3.96 -8.50
N VAL A 9 8.62 3.75 -8.95
CA VAL A 9 9.83 4.25 -8.26
C VAL A 9 9.82 5.78 -8.13
N ARG A 10 9.38 6.50 -9.16
CA ARG A 10 9.18 7.95 -9.10
C ARG A 10 8.16 8.35 -8.04
N GLY A 11 7.02 7.65 -8.00
CA GLY A 11 6.00 7.85 -6.97
C GLY A 11 6.57 7.68 -5.56
N THR A 12 7.41 6.65 -5.35
CA THR A 12 8.13 6.41 -4.08
C THR A 12 9.05 7.56 -3.71
N ILE A 13 9.90 8.01 -4.63
CA ILE A 13 10.86 9.09 -4.34
C ILE A 13 10.11 10.36 -3.95
N LYS A 14 9.07 10.72 -4.70
CA LYS A 14 8.20 11.86 -4.37
C LYS A 14 7.60 11.69 -2.97
N LYS A 15 7.00 10.54 -2.67
CA LYS A 15 6.45 10.26 -1.33
C LYS A 15 7.51 10.33 -0.22
N ALA A 16 8.72 9.82 -0.45
CA ALA A 16 9.82 9.88 0.53
C ALA A 16 10.30 11.31 0.79
N ILE A 17 10.36 12.15 -0.24
CA ILE A 17 10.71 13.57 -0.14
C ILE A 17 9.57 14.33 0.55
N TYR A 18 8.33 14.21 0.06
CA TYR A 18 7.17 14.94 0.58
C TYR A 18 6.78 14.54 2.01
N TYR A 19 6.65 13.24 2.30
CA TYR A 19 6.20 12.79 3.60
C TYR A 19 7.32 12.78 4.63
N LEU A 20 8.51 12.36 4.23
CA LEU A 20 9.58 12.10 5.19
C LEU A 20 10.73 13.08 5.09
N GLY A 21 10.69 14.07 4.19
CA GLY A 21 11.73 15.09 4.04
C GLY A 21 13.06 14.54 3.56
N SER A 22 13.05 13.42 2.84
CA SER A 22 14.25 12.79 2.27
C SER A 22 15.07 13.81 1.48
N LEU A 23 16.39 13.83 1.67
CA LEU A 23 17.34 14.60 0.87
C LEU A 23 17.70 13.89 -0.45
N ALA A 24 16.89 12.90 -0.86
CA ALA A 24 17.02 12.30 -2.18
C ALA A 24 16.89 13.40 -3.25
N PRO A 25 17.77 13.44 -4.28
CA PRO A 25 17.75 14.52 -5.26
C PRO A 25 16.44 14.53 -6.05
N TYR A 26 15.71 15.65 -6.01
CA TYR A 26 14.41 15.78 -6.69
C TYR A 26 14.59 15.85 -8.21
N GLU A 27 15.70 16.42 -8.70
CA GLU A 27 15.99 16.55 -10.14
C GLU A 27 16.07 15.18 -10.84
N LEU A 28 16.41 14.12 -10.11
CA LEU A 28 16.46 12.75 -10.65
C LEU A 28 15.06 12.15 -10.86
N THR A 29 14.02 12.70 -10.23
CA THR A 29 12.63 12.28 -10.52
C THR A 29 12.19 12.68 -11.93
N GLU A 30 12.85 13.68 -12.52
CA GLU A 30 12.64 14.12 -13.89
C GLU A 30 13.46 13.29 -14.90
N GLU A 31 14.66 12.81 -14.54
CA GLU A 31 15.41 11.86 -15.38
C GLU A 31 14.69 10.51 -15.56
N LEU A 32 13.85 10.13 -14.59
CA LEU A 32 12.94 8.97 -14.68
C LEU A 32 11.75 9.19 -15.65
N LEU A 33 11.50 10.43 -16.13
CA LEU A 33 10.39 10.78 -17.03
C LEU A 33 10.67 10.51 -18.51
N TYR A 34 11.93 10.43 -18.96
CA TYR A 34 12.28 10.40 -20.39
C TYR A 34 12.58 8.97 -20.88
N PRO A 35 11.58 8.22 -21.39
CA PRO A 35 11.70 6.76 -21.42
C PRO A 35 12.34 6.14 -22.65
N PRO A 36 12.90 6.82 -23.70
CA PRO A 36 13.64 6.06 -24.69
C PRO A 36 15.17 6.17 -24.57
N ARG A 37 15.74 7.00 -23.68
CA ARG A 37 17.21 7.25 -23.67
C ARG A 37 17.91 7.18 -22.32
N THR A 38 17.21 7.00 -21.22
CA THR A 38 17.88 6.78 -19.93
C THR A 38 18.37 5.34 -19.88
N ASP A 39 19.64 5.13 -20.24
CA ASP A 39 20.31 3.87 -20.01
C ASP A 39 20.31 3.60 -18.48
N LEU A 40 19.50 2.63 -18.06
CA LEU A 40 19.39 2.22 -16.65
C LEU A 40 20.74 1.78 -16.08
N SER A 41 21.69 1.37 -16.94
CA SER A 41 23.06 1.08 -16.54
C SER A 41 23.76 2.33 -16.01
N ARG A 42 23.56 3.49 -16.65
CA ARG A 42 24.12 4.79 -16.26
C ARG A 42 23.55 5.32 -14.94
N VAL A 43 22.25 5.09 -14.69
CA VAL A 43 21.62 5.36 -13.38
C VAL A 43 22.26 4.48 -12.30
N GLY A 44 22.56 3.22 -12.62
CA GLY A 44 23.22 2.30 -11.69
C GLY A 44 24.68 2.63 -11.38
N THR A 45 25.41 3.22 -12.32
CA THR A 45 26.79 3.67 -12.09
C THR A 45 26.83 4.94 -11.23
N THR A 46 25.92 5.88 -11.46
CA THR A 46 25.91 7.17 -10.75
C THR A 46 25.18 7.10 -9.40
N PHE A 47 24.14 6.27 -9.27
CA PHE A 47 23.31 6.16 -8.07
C PHE A 47 22.98 4.68 -7.74
N PRO A 48 23.94 3.94 -7.14
CA PRO A 48 23.80 2.50 -6.87
C PRO A 48 22.56 2.15 -6.03
N ALA A 49 22.21 3.00 -5.06
CA ALA A 49 21.00 2.87 -4.25
C ALA A 49 19.71 2.89 -5.09
N LEU A 50 19.62 3.81 -6.06
CA LEU A 50 18.46 3.94 -6.94
C LEU A 50 18.34 2.74 -7.90
N ALA A 51 19.45 2.25 -8.43
CA ALA A 51 19.44 1.02 -9.24
C ALA A 51 19.04 -0.22 -8.43
N SER A 52 19.42 -0.30 -7.16
CA SER A 52 18.90 -1.35 -6.26
C SER A 52 17.37 -1.25 -6.13
N LEU A 53 16.82 -0.03 -5.99
CA LEU A 53 15.37 0.18 -5.89
C LEU A 53 14.62 -0.20 -7.16
N LEU A 54 15.19 0.09 -8.33
CA LEU A 54 14.60 -0.27 -9.63
C LEU A 54 14.51 -1.79 -9.81
N LYS A 55 15.55 -2.55 -9.41
CA LYS A 55 15.54 -4.02 -9.44
C LYS A 55 14.48 -4.62 -8.51
N VAL A 56 14.24 -3.98 -7.36
CA VAL A 56 13.20 -4.41 -6.42
C VAL A 56 11.82 -4.14 -7.00
N GLY A 57 11.57 -2.92 -7.49
CA GLY A 57 10.30 -2.57 -8.12
C GLY A 57 9.97 -3.46 -9.33
N GLU A 58 10.98 -3.86 -10.10
CA GLU A 58 10.82 -4.84 -11.18
C GLU A 58 10.42 -6.22 -10.67
N THR A 59 11.04 -6.70 -9.58
CA THR A 59 10.75 -8.02 -9.01
C THR A 59 9.36 -8.07 -8.37
N ILE A 60 8.98 -7.02 -7.65
CA ILE A 60 7.62 -6.85 -7.10
C ILE A 60 6.62 -6.86 -8.26
N ARG A 61 6.82 -6.04 -9.29
CA ARG A 61 5.86 -5.96 -10.40
C ARG A 61 5.74 -7.27 -11.18
N LYS A 62 6.84 -8.01 -11.37
CA LYS A 62 6.78 -9.35 -11.98
C LYS A 62 5.96 -10.33 -11.13
N THR A 63 6.05 -10.25 -9.81
CA THR A 63 5.30 -11.12 -8.90
C THR A 63 3.82 -10.74 -8.88
N ASP A 64 3.55 -9.44 -8.85
CA ASP A 64 2.22 -8.84 -8.95
C ASP A 64 1.55 -9.18 -10.29
N ASP A 65 2.25 -9.02 -11.43
CA ASP A 65 1.77 -9.42 -12.76
C ASP A 65 1.41 -10.91 -12.82
N LEU A 66 2.18 -11.78 -12.15
CA LEU A 66 1.88 -13.22 -12.10
C LEU A 66 0.63 -13.53 -11.26
N ILE A 67 0.31 -12.73 -10.24
CA ILE A 67 -0.88 -12.87 -9.40
C ILE A 67 -2.09 -12.18 -10.06
N ASP A 68 -1.90 -11.05 -10.72
CA ASP A 68 -2.91 -10.41 -11.58
C ASP A 68 -3.31 -11.33 -12.74
N GLU A 69 -2.37 -12.04 -13.37
CA GLU A 69 -2.66 -13.06 -14.39
C GLU A 69 -3.51 -14.22 -13.84
N VAL A 70 -3.48 -14.47 -12.53
CA VAL A 70 -4.37 -15.41 -11.83
C VAL A 70 -5.77 -14.82 -11.64
N LEU A 71 -5.87 -13.54 -11.29
CA LEU A 71 -7.14 -12.82 -11.18
C LEU A 71 -7.88 -12.74 -12.54
N LEU A 72 -7.15 -12.72 -13.66
CA LEU A 72 -7.67 -12.66 -15.03
C LEU A 72 -8.13 -14.02 -15.63
N LYS A 73 -8.42 -15.04 -14.80
CA LYS A 73 -9.12 -16.29 -15.18
C LYS A 73 -8.40 -17.21 -16.19
N LYS A 74 -7.07 -17.34 -16.15
CA LYS A 74 -6.42 -18.50 -16.81
C LYS A 74 -6.49 -19.73 -15.91
N ASN A 75 -7.28 -20.72 -16.32
CA ASN A 75 -7.35 -22.03 -15.68
C ASN A 75 -6.45 -23.05 -16.39
N PRO A 76 -5.64 -23.84 -15.67
CA PRO A 76 -5.48 -23.86 -14.20
C PRO A 76 -4.51 -22.78 -13.66
N ILE A 77 -4.73 -22.37 -12.41
CA ILE A 77 -3.86 -21.44 -11.67
C ILE A 77 -2.47 -22.07 -11.49
N PRO A 78 -1.36 -21.41 -11.90
CA PRO A 78 -0.01 -21.96 -11.77
C PRO A 78 0.57 -21.78 -10.34
N VAL A 79 -0.15 -22.26 -9.32
CA VAL A 79 0.15 -22.08 -7.88
C VAL A 79 1.61 -22.40 -7.55
N ARG A 80 2.14 -23.49 -8.11
CA ARG A 80 3.54 -23.90 -7.90
C ARG A 80 4.54 -22.83 -8.35
N LYS A 81 4.36 -22.27 -9.55
CA LYS A 81 5.24 -21.24 -10.12
C LYS A 81 5.20 -19.96 -9.27
N ILE A 82 4.00 -19.58 -8.82
CA ILE A 82 3.81 -18.39 -7.98
C ILE A 82 4.54 -18.57 -6.64
N LYS A 83 4.38 -19.73 -5.98
CA LYS A 83 5.12 -20.04 -4.75
C LYS A 83 6.63 -20.06 -4.93
N GLU A 84 7.12 -20.56 -6.06
CA GLU A 84 8.55 -20.51 -6.39
C GLU A 84 9.04 -19.06 -6.52
N THR A 85 8.28 -18.18 -7.19
CA THR A 85 8.59 -16.74 -7.31
C THR A 85 8.53 -16.02 -5.95
N ILE A 86 7.51 -16.28 -5.13
CA ILE A 86 7.40 -15.75 -3.75
C ILE A 86 8.60 -16.20 -2.92
N GLY A 87 9.00 -17.47 -3.02
CA GLY A 87 10.17 -18.02 -2.32
C GLY A 87 11.47 -17.37 -2.76
N GLN A 88 11.61 -17.05 -4.05
CA GLN A 88 12.76 -16.28 -4.57
C GLN A 88 12.76 -14.85 -4.04
N LEU A 89 11.60 -14.18 -4.01
CA LEU A 89 11.45 -12.83 -3.45
C LEU A 89 11.84 -12.80 -1.97
N ARG A 90 11.38 -13.78 -1.18
CA ARG A 90 11.72 -13.90 0.24
C ARG A 90 13.22 -14.04 0.48
N LYS A 91 13.93 -14.73 -0.42
CA LYS A 91 15.39 -14.98 -0.34
C LYS A 91 16.25 -13.86 -0.93
N SER A 92 15.69 -13.01 -1.79
CA SER A 92 16.49 -12.03 -2.54
C SER A 92 16.95 -10.84 -1.69
N ALA A 93 16.22 -10.48 -0.63
CA ALA A 93 16.75 -9.69 0.49
C ALA A 93 15.89 -9.82 1.74
N ARG A 94 16.50 -9.62 2.91
CA ARG A 94 15.82 -9.63 4.22
C ARG A 94 14.61 -8.68 4.29
N HIS A 95 14.65 -7.58 3.55
CA HIS A 95 13.59 -6.57 3.50
C HIS A 95 12.38 -7.00 2.65
N PHE A 96 12.51 -8.01 1.79
CA PHE A 96 11.43 -8.46 0.91
C PHE A 96 10.60 -9.60 1.50
N GLY A 97 10.92 -10.04 2.73
CA GLY A 97 10.11 -11.01 3.47
C GLY A 97 8.67 -10.54 3.64
N GLU A 98 8.46 -9.28 4.06
CA GLU A 98 7.12 -8.70 4.25
C GLU A 98 6.30 -8.73 2.95
N ILE A 99 6.90 -8.37 1.80
CA ILE A 99 6.21 -8.41 0.50
C ILE A 99 5.93 -9.86 0.06
N ALA A 100 6.85 -10.79 0.33
CA ALA A 100 6.62 -12.20 0.04
C ALA A 100 5.52 -12.81 0.93
N ASP A 101 5.41 -12.38 2.19
CA ASP A 101 4.32 -12.78 3.09
C ASP A 101 2.96 -12.29 2.59
N LEU A 102 2.91 -11.07 2.01
CA LEU A 102 1.71 -10.55 1.35
C LEU A 102 1.27 -11.42 0.19
N PHE A 103 2.13 -11.63 -0.79
CA PHE A 103 1.78 -12.41 -1.97
C PHE A 103 1.39 -13.84 -1.62
N ASP A 104 1.96 -14.41 -0.54
CA ASP A 104 1.54 -15.71 -0.04
C ASP A 104 0.14 -15.64 0.57
N ALA A 105 -0.16 -14.64 1.40
CA ALA A 105 -1.49 -14.43 1.98
C ALA A 105 -2.57 -14.17 0.90
N GLU A 106 -2.27 -13.39 -0.13
CA GLU A 106 -3.18 -13.19 -1.28
C GLU A 106 -3.42 -14.51 -2.01
N LEU A 107 -2.36 -15.28 -2.30
CA LEU A 107 -2.48 -16.57 -2.94
C LEU A 107 -3.30 -17.55 -2.09
N GLU A 108 -3.13 -17.55 -0.76
CA GLU A 108 -3.93 -18.36 0.16
C GLU A 108 -5.43 -18.02 0.08
N LEU A 109 -5.79 -16.73 0.14
CA LEU A 109 -7.19 -16.27 0.05
C LEU A 109 -7.83 -16.52 -1.33
N GLN A 110 -7.04 -16.65 -2.38
CA GLN A 110 -7.56 -16.94 -3.72
C GLN A 110 -7.66 -18.44 -4.02
N THR A 111 -6.86 -19.28 -3.35
CA THR A 111 -6.73 -20.70 -3.72
C THR A 111 -7.21 -21.68 -2.65
N LYS A 112 -7.48 -21.23 -1.42
CA LYS A 112 -7.90 -22.08 -0.31
C LYS A 112 -9.27 -21.68 0.23
N GLU A 113 -10.04 -22.69 0.65
CA GLU A 113 -11.19 -22.50 1.53
C GLU A 113 -10.69 -22.37 2.97
N LEU A 114 -10.56 -21.13 3.44
CA LEU A 114 -10.16 -20.83 4.82
C LEU A 114 -11.39 -20.71 5.72
N LYS A 115 -11.26 -21.15 6.97
CA LYS A 115 -12.24 -20.81 8.02
C LYS A 115 -12.24 -19.31 8.25
N GLN A 116 -13.41 -18.73 8.56
CA GLN A 116 -13.60 -17.28 8.74
C GLN A 116 -12.52 -16.63 9.64
N GLY A 117 -12.19 -17.21 10.79
CA GLY A 117 -11.16 -16.67 11.69
C GLY A 117 -9.76 -16.60 11.06
N ALA A 118 -9.35 -17.65 10.35
CA ALA A 118 -8.07 -17.66 9.64
C ALA A 118 -8.06 -16.68 8.46
N ALA A 119 -9.19 -16.54 7.75
CA ALA A 119 -9.33 -15.54 6.70
C ALA A 119 -9.26 -14.12 7.27
N ALA A 120 -9.87 -13.85 8.44
CA ALA A 120 -9.82 -12.57 9.12
C ALA A 120 -8.38 -12.17 9.48
N GLU A 121 -7.60 -13.09 10.02
CA GLU A 121 -6.17 -12.87 10.30
C GLU A 121 -5.39 -12.55 9.02
N ARG A 122 -5.59 -13.33 7.95
CA ARG A 122 -4.92 -13.08 6.67
C ARG A 122 -5.31 -11.75 6.04
N ILE A 123 -6.58 -11.36 6.10
CA ILE A 123 -7.03 -10.08 5.57
C ILE A 123 -6.45 -8.93 6.40
N ARG A 124 -6.37 -9.08 7.73
CA ARG A 124 -5.71 -8.10 8.59
C ARG A 124 -4.23 -7.99 8.23
N ASP A 125 -3.53 -9.11 8.10
CA ASP A 125 -2.14 -9.15 7.63
C ASP A 125 -2.01 -8.42 6.29
N LEU A 126 -2.92 -8.64 5.34
CA LEU A 126 -2.89 -7.96 4.05
C LEU A 126 -3.13 -6.46 4.15
N ILE A 127 -3.98 -5.99 5.06
CA ILE A 127 -4.17 -4.55 5.31
C ILE A 127 -2.91 -3.95 5.97
N GLU A 128 -2.26 -4.68 6.88
CA GLU A 128 -1.03 -4.23 7.56
C GLU A 128 0.21 -4.24 6.67
N ILE A 129 0.31 -5.28 5.85
CA ILE A 129 1.46 -5.55 4.98
C ILE A 129 1.26 -4.85 3.63
N ARG A 130 0.02 -4.50 3.26
CA ARG A 130 -0.38 -4.00 1.94
C ARG A 130 0.73 -3.17 1.33
N PRO A 131 1.26 -3.54 0.17
CA PRO A 131 2.43 -2.90 -0.35
C PRO A 131 1.93 -1.55 -0.84
N SER A 132 2.09 -0.56 0.01
CA SER A 132 2.74 0.59 -0.54
C SER A 132 4.14 0.07 -0.89
N ASP A 133 4.34 -0.38 -2.13
CA ASP A 133 5.67 -0.58 -2.74
C ASP A 133 6.61 0.57 -2.34
N TYR A 134 5.99 1.72 -2.17
CA TYR A 134 6.42 2.94 -1.54
C TYR A 134 7.13 2.79 -0.17
N PHE A 135 6.60 2.21 0.91
CA PHE A 135 7.29 2.32 2.22
C PHE A 135 8.58 1.54 2.36
N LEU A 136 8.67 0.35 1.77
CA LEU A 136 9.91 -0.41 1.81
C LEU A 136 10.99 0.30 1.01
N LEU A 137 10.63 0.76 -0.19
CA LEU A 137 11.51 1.55 -1.05
C LEU A 137 11.84 2.90 -0.40
N THR A 138 10.91 3.53 0.31
CA THR A 138 11.10 4.75 1.08
C THR A 138 12.01 4.52 2.29
N LYS A 139 11.95 3.36 2.96
CA LYS A 139 12.86 2.98 4.04
C LYS A 139 14.30 2.84 3.54
N ILE A 140 14.48 2.19 2.39
CA ILE A 140 15.77 2.09 1.70
C ILE A 140 16.24 3.50 1.29
N LEU A 141 15.39 4.29 0.63
CA LEU A 141 15.72 5.67 0.25
C LEU A 141 16.15 6.51 1.44
N LEU A 142 15.44 6.45 2.57
CA LEU A 142 15.81 7.21 3.75
C LEU A 142 17.14 6.75 4.36
N ARG A 143 17.47 5.45 4.26
CA ARG A 143 18.74 4.91 4.75
C ARG A 143 19.92 5.50 3.97
N GLU A 144 19.76 5.58 2.65
CA GLU A 144 20.80 6.04 1.72
C GLU A 144 20.82 7.57 1.60
N TYR A 145 19.65 8.20 1.67
CA TYR A 145 19.42 9.65 1.59
C TYR A 145 18.68 10.09 2.87
N PRO A 146 19.41 10.53 3.91
CA PRO A 146 18.81 11.00 5.17
C PRO A 146 17.81 12.12 4.95
N SER A 147 17.03 12.47 5.96
CA SER A 147 16.01 13.51 5.85
C SER A 147 16.38 14.79 6.60
N ALA A 148 15.98 15.93 6.04
CA ALA A 148 16.07 17.24 6.67
C ALA A 148 15.12 17.40 7.88
N LEU A 149 13.98 16.71 7.83
CA LEU A 149 12.94 16.73 8.88
C LEU A 149 13.21 15.72 9.99
N ALA A 150 14.15 14.79 9.79
CA ALA A 150 14.27 13.58 10.60
C ALA A 150 15.48 13.55 11.53
N ARG A 151 16.20 14.65 11.75
CA ARG A 151 17.42 14.62 12.59
C ARG A 151 17.15 14.31 14.07
N SER A 152 15.97 14.62 14.62
CA SER A 152 15.61 14.31 16.02
C SER A 152 14.62 13.16 16.21
N ASP A 153 13.73 12.86 15.24
CA ASP A 153 12.60 11.94 15.48
C ASP A 153 12.18 11.04 14.30
N ARG A 154 13.16 10.66 13.47
CA ARG A 154 12.97 9.84 12.26
C ARG A 154 12.11 8.60 12.44
N ARG A 155 12.29 7.88 13.55
CA ARG A 155 11.61 6.60 13.80
C ARG A 155 10.11 6.80 14.00
N HIS A 156 9.71 7.78 14.81
CA HIS A 156 8.30 8.02 15.10
C HIS A 156 7.58 8.67 13.93
N ALA A 157 8.23 9.59 13.21
CA ALA A 157 7.71 10.13 11.96
C ALA A 157 7.45 9.00 10.94
N TRP A 158 8.41 8.10 10.75
CA TRP A 158 8.23 6.94 9.87
C TRP A 158 7.02 6.08 10.27
N VAL A 159 6.87 5.76 11.57
CA VAL A 159 5.71 5.01 12.06
C VAL A 159 4.40 5.74 11.73
N PHE A 160 4.32 7.04 11.98
CA PHE A 160 3.13 7.84 11.66
C PHE A 160 2.77 7.73 10.18
N PHE A 161 3.72 8.02 9.29
CA PHE A 161 3.43 7.98 7.85
C PHE A 161 3.06 6.59 7.38
N SER A 162 3.71 5.55 7.92
CA SER A 162 3.37 4.16 7.64
C SER A 162 1.93 3.83 8.00
N GLN A 163 1.46 4.20 9.19
CA GLN A 163 0.07 3.98 9.57
C GLN A 163 -0.90 4.81 8.72
N PHE A 164 -0.54 6.06 8.42
CA PHE A 164 -1.41 6.98 7.67
C PHE A 164 -1.70 6.47 6.26
N GLN A 165 -0.68 5.96 5.58
CA GLN A 165 -0.84 5.45 4.23
C GLN A 165 -1.51 4.06 4.22
N ARG A 166 -1.33 3.22 5.23
CA ARG A 166 -2.14 1.99 5.39
C ARG A 166 -3.62 2.32 5.55
N LEU A 167 -3.93 3.30 6.38
CA LEU A 167 -5.28 3.84 6.50
C LEU A 167 -5.79 4.32 5.14
N ARG A 168 -5.05 5.19 4.45
CA ARG A 168 -5.45 5.69 3.13
C ARG A 168 -5.70 4.55 2.13
N ASP A 169 -4.84 3.56 2.07
CA ASP A 169 -5.00 2.44 1.13
C ASP A 169 -6.23 1.58 1.46
N LEU A 170 -6.62 1.47 2.73
CA LEU A 170 -7.88 0.84 3.14
C LEU A 170 -9.10 1.71 2.79
N LEU A 171 -8.99 3.03 2.95
CA LEU A 171 -10.04 3.97 2.54
C LEU A 171 -10.23 3.98 1.01
N ASP A 172 -9.13 3.91 0.25
CA ASP A 172 -9.14 3.77 -1.20
C ASP A 172 -9.86 2.46 -1.60
N ASP A 173 -9.61 1.35 -0.88
CA ASP A 173 -10.33 0.09 -1.07
C ASP A 173 -11.84 0.21 -0.86
N ILE A 174 -12.27 0.95 0.16
CA ILE A 174 -13.69 1.21 0.42
C ILE A 174 -14.31 2.02 -0.72
N MET A 175 -13.56 2.94 -1.31
CA MET A 175 -14.05 3.77 -2.42
C MET A 175 -14.07 3.04 -3.76
N SER A 176 -13.18 2.06 -3.97
CA SER A 176 -13.01 1.37 -5.24
C SER A 176 -13.72 0.01 -5.32
N ILE A 177 -14.43 -0.43 -4.27
CA ILE A 177 -15.10 -1.75 -4.20
C ILE A 177 -15.80 -2.13 -5.51
N GLU A 178 -16.65 -1.26 -6.05
CA GLU A 178 -17.40 -1.55 -7.28
C GLU A 178 -16.51 -1.70 -8.52
N GLU A 179 -15.55 -0.80 -8.68
CA GLU A 179 -14.63 -0.81 -9.81
C GLU A 179 -13.75 -2.05 -9.77
N ASP A 180 -13.28 -2.42 -8.58
CA ASP A 180 -12.44 -3.59 -8.37
C ASP A 180 -13.22 -4.90 -8.53
N LEU A 181 -14.48 -4.94 -8.11
CA LEU A 181 -15.38 -6.05 -8.41
C LEU A 181 -15.54 -6.27 -9.92
N ILE A 182 -15.79 -5.20 -10.67
CA ILE A 182 -15.95 -5.27 -12.14
C ILE A 182 -14.66 -5.73 -12.82
N LYS A 183 -13.52 -5.21 -12.35
CA LYS A 183 -12.21 -5.55 -12.91
C LYS A 183 -11.67 -6.90 -12.43
N GLY A 184 -12.29 -7.49 -11.41
CA GLY A 184 -11.76 -8.66 -10.72
C GLY A 184 -10.42 -8.37 -10.03
N ALA A 185 -10.19 -7.13 -9.60
CA ALA A 185 -8.98 -6.72 -8.91
C ALA A 185 -9.01 -7.16 -7.44
N TYR A 186 -7.82 -7.23 -6.84
CA TYR A 186 -7.70 -7.49 -5.41
C TYR A 186 -8.26 -6.31 -4.60
N ASN A 187 -9.28 -6.57 -3.79
CA ASN A 187 -9.85 -5.61 -2.84
C ASN A 187 -10.14 -6.32 -1.52
N SER A 188 -9.58 -5.81 -0.42
CA SER A 188 -9.62 -6.49 0.89
C SER A 188 -11.04 -6.58 1.46
N ILE A 189 -11.89 -5.58 1.18
CA ILE A 189 -13.30 -5.55 1.60
C ILE A 189 -14.08 -6.64 0.88
N VAL A 190 -13.93 -6.72 -0.45
CA VAL A 190 -14.58 -7.72 -1.30
C VAL A 190 -14.23 -9.14 -0.86
N ILE A 191 -12.94 -9.38 -0.57
CA ILE A 191 -12.47 -10.70 -0.13
C ILE A 191 -12.99 -11.02 1.26
N GLY A 192 -12.99 -10.07 2.20
CA GLY A 192 -13.55 -10.29 3.53
C GLY A 192 -15.03 -10.64 3.51
N LYS A 193 -15.81 -9.95 2.66
CA LYS A 193 -17.23 -10.26 2.45
C LYS A 193 -17.44 -11.69 1.95
N ARG A 194 -16.60 -12.19 1.04
CA ARG A 194 -16.63 -13.59 0.57
C ARG A 194 -16.44 -14.61 1.71
N TYR A 195 -15.61 -14.26 2.69
CA TYR A 195 -15.37 -15.09 3.88
C TYR A 195 -16.35 -14.80 5.03
N GLY A 196 -17.41 -14.01 4.79
CA GLY A 196 -18.43 -13.71 5.78
C GLY A 196 -18.00 -12.74 6.87
N LEU A 197 -16.92 -11.98 6.66
CA LEU A 197 -16.59 -10.86 7.56
C LEU A 197 -17.69 -9.81 7.50
N ARG A 198 -17.84 -9.04 8.57
CA ARG A 198 -18.85 -7.99 8.71
C ARG A 198 -18.16 -6.61 8.70
N PRO A 199 -18.92 -5.52 8.50
CA PRO A 199 -18.36 -4.16 8.50
C PRO A 199 -17.56 -3.83 9.77
N ASP A 200 -18.03 -4.26 10.93
CA ASP A 200 -17.39 -4.07 12.24
C ASP A 200 -15.93 -4.56 12.28
N PHE A 201 -15.59 -5.66 11.60
CA PHE A 201 -14.20 -6.10 11.47
C PHE A 201 -13.31 -5.01 10.84
N PHE A 202 -13.79 -4.34 9.79
CA PHE A 202 -13.04 -3.29 9.10
C PHE A 202 -13.09 -1.98 9.89
N GLU A 203 -14.20 -1.67 10.57
CA GLU A 203 -14.28 -0.54 11.51
C GLU A 203 -13.21 -0.67 12.61
N ASP A 204 -13.08 -1.85 13.22
CA ASP A 204 -12.05 -2.13 14.24
C ASP A 204 -10.63 -1.93 13.70
N VAL A 205 -10.37 -2.34 12.46
CA VAL A 205 -9.06 -2.15 11.81
C VAL A 205 -8.78 -0.67 11.55
N VAL A 206 -9.76 0.10 11.08
CA VAL A 206 -9.64 1.54 10.83
C VAL A 206 -9.40 2.30 12.14
N GLU A 207 -10.19 2.03 13.17
CA GLU A 207 -10.04 2.69 14.48
C GLU A 207 -8.66 2.39 15.09
N GLY A 208 -8.20 1.13 15.04
CA GLY A 208 -6.84 0.78 15.47
C GLY A 208 -5.73 1.51 14.70
N LYS A 209 -5.97 1.91 13.43
CA LYS A 209 -5.02 2.74 12.67
C LYS A 209 -5.00 4.18 13.16
N PHE A 210 -6.17 4.75 13.49
CA PHE A 210 -6.23 6.08 14.08
C PHE A 210 -5.58 6.13 15.46
N GLU A 211 -5.82 5.14 16.31
CA GLU A 211 -5.14 5.01 17.61
C GLU A 211 -3.61 4.94 17.44
N ALA A 212 -3.11 4.11 16.51
CA ALA A 212 -1.68 4.01 16.24
C ALA A 212 -1.07 5.33 15.71
N LEU A 213 -1.84 6.13 14.96
CA LEU A 213 -1.43 7.45 14.50
C LEU A 213 -1.35 8.46 15.66
N GLU A 214 -2.33 8.45 16.55
CA GLU A 214 -2.34 9.29 17.74
C GLU A 214 -1.18 8.95 18.67
N ASP A 215 -0.95 7.66 18.92
CA ASP A 215 0.20 7.16 19.68
C ASP A 215 1.54 7.60 19.08
N ALA A 216 1.68 7.48 17.75
CA ALA A 216 2.87 7.95 17.06
C ALA A 216 3.06 9.46 17.23
N LEU A 217 1.98 10.25 17.12
CA LEU A 217 2.00 11.70 17.28
C LEU A 217 2.32 12.16 18.71
N VAL A 218 1.92 11.41 19.74
CA VAL A 218 2.30 11.67 21.13
C VAL A 218 3.80 11.52 21.32
N ARG A 219 4.40 10.51 20.68
CA ARG A 219 5.83 10.17 20.80
C ARG A 219 6.75 11.08 19.97
N ILE A 220 6.24 11.71 18.91
CA ILE A 220 6.96 12.75 18.19
C ILE A 220 7.14 13.96 19.12
N ARG A 221 8.40 14.33 19.44
CA ARG A 221 8.79 15.48 20.26
C ARG A 221 8.48 16.81 19.55
N GLU A 222 9.16 17.90 19.90
CA GLU A 222 9.04 19.17 19.17
C GLU A 222 9.40 18.97 17.70
N HIS A 223 8.37 18.86 16.86
CA HIS A 223 8.46 18.73 15.42
C HIS A 223 7.69 19.89 14.79
N PRO A 224 8.25 20.60 13.80
CA PRO A 224 7.64 21.80 13.23
C PRO A 224 6.25 21.54 12.63
N TYR A 225 5.96 20.30 12.25
CA TYR A 225 4.68 19.92 11.64
C TYR A 225 3.72 19.18 12.58
N ARG A 226 3.97 19.13 13.89
CA ARG A 226 3.12 18.37 14.83
C ARG A 226 1.64 18.79 14.78
N GLN A 227 1.37 20.09 14.64
CA GLN A 227 0.00 20.60 14.47
C GLN A 227 -0.64 20.14 13.16
N LEU A 228 0.12 20.12 12.06
CA LEU A 228 -0.35 19.61 10.77
C LEU A 228 -0.68 18.12 10.86
N LEU A 229 0.19 17.31 11.46
CA LEU A 229 -0.07 15.88 11.66
C LEU A 229 -1.32 15.63 12.51
N ARG A 230 -1.52 16.41 13.58
CA ARG A 230 -2.75 16.37 14.39
C ARG A 230 -3.99 16.70 13.56
N TYR A 231 -3.91 17.75 12.75
CA TYR A 231 -4.99 18.14 11.84
C TYR A 231 -5.30 17.02 10.84
N THR A 232 -4.27 16.36 10.29
CA THR A 232 -4.43 15.22 9.38
C THR A 232 -5.22 14.08 10.03
N ILE A 233 -4.88 13.68 11.27
CA ILE A 233 -5.64 12.63 11.96
C ILE A 233 -7.12 13.03 12.06
N ARG A 234 -7.39 14.23 12.60
CA ARG A 234 -8.77 14.70 12.81
C ARG A 234 -9.56 14.74 11.51
N PHE A 235 -8.99 15.37 10.48
CA PHE A 235 -9.61 15.47 9.16
C PHE A 235 -10.01 14.08 8.64
N TRP A 236 -9.08 13.12 8.59
CA TRP A 236 -9.38 11.79 8.06
C TRP A 236 -10.32 10.98 8.93
N ARG A 237 -10.32 11.19 10.25
CA ARG A 237 -11.28 10.56 11.16
C ARG A 237 -12.69 11.08 10.89
N ASP A 238 -12.85 12.38 10.69
CA ASP A 238 -14.13 13.00 10.33
C ASP A 238 -14.61 12.51 8.95
N GLU A 239 -13.73 12.54 7.94
CA GLU A 239 -14.03 12.01 6.60
C GLU A 239 -14.44 10.54 6.65
N TYR A 240 -13.76 9.70 7.45
CA TYR A 240 -14.12 8.31 7.64
C TYR A 240 -15.55 8.15 8.16
N GLN A 241 -15.92 8.88 9.22
CA GLN A 241 -17.25 8.78 9.81
C GLN A 241 -18.36 9.26 8.85
N ILE A 242 -18.10 10.31 8.07
CA ILE A 242 -19.10 10.94 7.20
C ILE A 242 -19.25 10.19 5.87
N LEU A 243 -18.14 9.76 5.26
CA LEU A 243 -18.13 9.24 3.89
C LEU A 243 -17.91 7.73 3.86
N PHE A 244 -16.79 7.26 4.41
CA PHE A 244 -16.30 5.91 4.17
C PHE A 244 -17.05 4.86 4.98
N ARG A 245 -17.41 5.17 6.23
CA ARG A 245 -18.14 4.25 7.09
C ARG A 245 -19.54 3.93 6.52
N PRO A 246 -20.35 4.92 6.08
CA PRO A 246 -21.58 4.62 5.36
C PRO A 246 -21.35 3.79 4.10
N LEU A 247 -20.36 4.13 3.26
CA LEU A 247 -20.05 3.38 2.04
C LEU A 247 -19.71 1.91 2.34
N LEU A 248 -18.86 1.69 3.35
CA LEU A 248 -18.52 0.36 3.85
C LEU A 248 -19.77 -0.39 4.29
N GLN A 249 -20.60 0.18 5.15
CA GLN A 249 -21.82 -0.49 5.62
C GLN A 249 -22.79 -0.81 4.47
N ASN A 250 -22.99 0.12 3.54
CA ASN A 250 -23.91 -0.03 2.43
C ASN A 250 -23.52 -1.15 1.46
N ASP A 251 -22.23 -1.35 1.16
CA ASP A 251 -21.82 -2.50 0.34
C ASP A 251 -22.22 -3.84 1.00
N PHE A 252 -22.22 -3.90 2.33
CA PHE A 252 -22.67 -5.09 3.06
C PHE A 252 -24.20 -5.20 3.16
N VAL A 253 -24.96 -4.14 2.86
CA VAL A 253 -26.42 -4.11 3.04
C VAL A 253 -27.20 -4.29 1.71
N ASP A 254 -26.80 -3.69 0.59
CA ASP A 254 -27.27 -4.00 -0.78
C ASP A 254 -26.53 -3.11 -1.81
N LEU A 255 -25.99 -3.69 -2.89
CA LEU A 255 -25.33 -2.98 -4.01
C LEU A 255 -26.24 -1.92 -4.68
N GLY A 256 -27.56 -2.10 -4.64
CA GLY A 256 -28.53 -1.17 -5.23
C GLY A 256 -28.68 0.17 -4.49
N GLU A 257 -28.59 0.18 -3.16
CA GLU A 257 -28.66 1.40 -2.34
C GLU A 257 -27.33 2.16 -2.34
N PHE A 258 -26.20 1.44 -2.34
CA PHE A 258 -24.87 2.02 -2.42
C PHE A 258 -24.68 2.95 -3.64
N LYS A 259 -25.11 2.50 -4.84
CA LYS A 259 -24.99 3.31 -6.08
C LYS A 259 -25.67 4.66 -5.97
N LYS A 260 -26.79 4.76 -5.25
CA LYS A 260 -27.51 6.02 -5.05
C LYS A 260 -26.72 6.97 -4.16
N ILE A 261 -26.10 6.46 -3.10
CA ILE A 261 -25.30 7.24 -2.14
C ILE A 261 -23.97 7.69 -2.75
N TYR A 262 -23.28 6.82 -3.49
CA TYR A 262 -22.04 7.15 -4.19
C TYR A 262 -22.23 8.26 -5.23
N PHE A 263 -23.32 8.22 -6.01
CA PHE A 263 -23.63 9.26 -6.99
C PHE A 263 -23.91 10.62 -6.34
N MET A 264 -24.49 10.66 -5.15
CA MET A 264 -24.73 11.91 -4.41
C MET A 264 -23.42 12.55 -3.93
N PHE A 265 -22.44 11.76 -3.51
CA PHE A 265 -21.15 12.28 -3.04
C PHE A 265 -20.21 12.75 -4.17
N LYS A 266 -20.28 12.13 -5.36
CA LYS A 266 -19.43 12.53 -6.49
C LYS A 266 -19.86 13.82 -7.20
N GLN A 267 -21.05 14.35 -6.88
CA GLN A 267 -21.59 15.58 -7.47
C GLN A 267 -21.39 16.83 -6.60
N ILE A 268 -20.85 16.66 -5.39
CA ILE A 268 -20.42 17.74 -4.48
C ILE A 268 -18.92 17.97 -4.67
#